data_AF-A0A7X3RFE5-F1
#
_entry.id   AF-A0A7X3RFE5-F1
#
_cell.length_a   1.000
_cell.length_b   1.000
_cell.length_c   1.000
_cell.angle_alpha   90.00
_cell.angle_beta   90.00
_cell.angle_gamma   90.00
#
_symmetry.space_group_name_H-M   'P 1'
#
loop_
_entity.id
_entity.type
_entity.pdbx_description
1 polymer ?
#
loop_
_entity_poly.entity_id
_entity_poly.type
_entity_poly.pdbx_seq_one_letter_code
_entity_poly.pdbx_strand_id
1 'polypeptide(L)' 'VRLVKLALAIGAKSEGAVNSHTRRALQEGITSAELQQVALLAVTSIGWSSSMAALSWIQDVLNKQSQSD' A
#
# COMPACT_ATOMS: atom_id res chain seq x y z
N VAL A 1 -4.39 -13.12 -1.82
CA VAL A 1 -3.15 -12.87 -2.63
C VAL A 1 -2.76 -11.38 -2.71
N ARG A 2 -3.72 -10.44 -2.72
CA ARG A 2 -3.41 -9.00 -2.91
C ARG A 2 -2.45 -8.40 -1.90
N LEU A 3 -2.62 -8.68 -0.61
CA LEU A 3 -1.72 -8.18 0.44
C LEU A 3 -0.27 -8.65 0.23
N VAL A 4 -0.08 -9.90 -0.23
CA VAL A 4 1.25 -10.43 -0.56
C VAL A 4 1.87 -9.69 -1.74
N LYS A 5 1.11 -9.41 -2.80
CA LYS A 5 1.62 -8.64 -3.94
C LYS A 5 1.92 -7.18 -3.56
N LEU A 6 1.10 -6.58 -2.70
CA LEU A 6 1.37 -5.26 -2.14
C LEU A 6 2.67 -5.27 -1.32
N ALA A 7 2.84 -6.25 -0.43
CA ALA A 7 4.07 -6.40 0.36
C ALA A 7 5.31 -6.57 -0.52
N LEU A 8 5.22 -7.35 -1.60
CA LEU A 8 6.32 -7.48 -2.58
C LEU A 8 6.63 -6.16 -3.29
N ALA A 9 5.62 -5.41 -3.70
CA ALA A 9 5.81 -4.10 -4.31
C ALA A 9 6.45 -3.08 -3.35
N ILE A 10 6.06 -3.11 -2.08
CA ILE A 10 6.65 -2.32 -0.99
C ILE A 10 8.12 -2.72 -0.79
N GLY A 11 8.40 -4.02 -0.68
CA GLY A 11 9.76 -4.55 -0.53
C GLY A 11 10.66 -4.21 -1.73
N ALA A 12 10.10 -4.18 -2.94
CA ALA A 12 10.77 -3.75 -4.16
C ALA A 12 10.88 -2.22 -4.30
N LYS A 13 10.35 -1.44 -3.35
CA LYS A 13 10.33 0.03 -3.34
C LYS A 13 9.78 0.64 -4.64
N SER A 14 8.77 0.01 -5.21
CA SER A 14 8.18 0.40 -6.49
C SER A 14 6.85 1.13 -6.28
N GLU A 15 6.88 2.46 -6.27
CA GLU A 15 5.69 3.30 -6.09
C GLU A 15 4.56 2.95 -7.08
N GLY A 16 4.87 2.83 -8.36
CA GLY A 16 3.88 2.47 -9.38
C GLY A 16 3.21 1.11 -9.12
N ALA A 17 3.97 0.13 -8.64
CA ALA A 17 3.45 -1.18 -8.28
C ALA A 17 2.61 -1.12 -7.00
N VAL A 18 3.04 -0.37 -5.98
CA VAL A 18 2.27 -0.12 -4.75
C VAL A 18 0.93 0.51 -5.12
N ASN A 19 0.93 1.59 -5.90
CA ASN A 19 -0.30 2.27 -6.34
C ASN A 19 -1.26 1.34 -7.09
N SER A 20 -0.73 0.50 -7.99
CA SER A 20 -1.53 -0.47 -8.75
C SER A 20 -2.13 -1.56 -7.87
N HIS A 21 -1.35 -2.09 -6.92
CA HIS A 21 -1.81 -3.13 -6.01
C HIS A 21 -2.80 -2.61 -4.96
N THR A 22 -2.65 -1.37 -4.48
CA THR A 22 -3.61 -0.71 -3.59
C THR A 22 -4.97 -0.57 -4.26
N ARG A 23 -5.06 0.00 -5.48
CA ARG A 23 -6.35 0.14 -6.20
C ARG A 23 -7.05 -1.19 -6.41
N ARG A 24 -6.31 -2.21 -6.85
CA ARG A 24 -6.85 -3.56 -7.09
C ARG A 24 -7.30 -4.25 -5.80
N ALA A 25 -6.62 -3.98 -4.69
CA ALA A 25 -7.02 -4.53 -3.40
C ALA A 25 -8.33 -3.92 -2.90
N LEU A 26 -8.53 -2.60 -3.07
CA LEU A 26 -9.79 -1.93 -2.76
C LEU A 26 -10.95 -2.50 -3.58
N GLN A 27 -10.74 -2.74 -4.88
CA GLN A 27 -11.74 -3.38 -5.75
C GLN A 27 -12.14 -4.79 -5.31
N GLU A 28 -11.29 -5.46 -4.52
CA GLU A 28 -11.57 -6.78 -3.94
C GLU A 28 -12.10 -6.70 -2.50
N GLY A 29 -12.46 -5.50 -2.02
CA GLY A 29 -13.05 -5.29 -0.69
C GLY A 29 -12.03 -5.29 0.45
N ILE A 30 -10.73 -5.24 0.17
CA ILE A 30 -9.71 -5.09 1.21
C ILE A 30 -9.78 -3.68 1.75
N THR A 31 -9.81 -3.57 3.07
CA THR A 31 -10.00 -2.30 3.77
C THR A 31 -8.75 -1.43 3.72
N SER A 32 -8.94 -0.11 3.81
CA SER A 32 -7.83 0.85 3.91
C SER A 32 -6.89 0.54 5.07
N ALA A 33 -7.44 0.11 6.22
CA ALA A 33 -6.66 -0.25 7.40
C ALA A 33 -5.73 -1.45 7.15
N GLU A 34 -6.23 -2.49 6.47
CA GLU A 34 -5.40 -3.64 6.09
C GLU A 34 -4.26 -3.25 5.16
N LEU A 35 -4.49 -2.34 4.21
CA LEU A 35 -3.48 -1.85 3.27
C LEU A 35 -2.39 -1.05 3.99
N GLN A 36 -2.80 -0.10 4.84
CA GLN A 36 -1.88 0.69 5.68
C GLN A 36 -1.04 -0.20 6.59
N GLN A 37 -1.65 -1.24 7.17
CA GLN A 37 -0.96 -2.19 8.04
C GLN A 37 0.19 -2.92 7.32
N VAL A 38 0.08 -3.20 6.02
CA VAL A 38 1.19 -3.83 5.28
C VAL A 38 2.45 -2.94 5.28
N ALA A 39 2.28 -1.62 5.09
CA ALA A 39 3.41 -0.68 5.11
C ALA A 39 4.02 -0.54 6.52
N LEU A 40 3.18 -0.54 7.55
CA LEU A 40 3.62 -0.49 8.95
C LEU A 40 4.38 -1.75 9.37
N LEU A 41 3.89 -2.94 8.98
CA LEU A 41 4.58 -4.20 9.24
C LEU A 41 5.93 -4.31 8.52
N ALA A 42 6.11 -3.60 7.40
CA ALA A 42 7.36 -3.60 6.66
C ALA A 42 8.49 -2.83 7.37
N VAL A 43 8.22 -2.07 8.44
CA VAL A 43 9.23 -1.20 9.11
C VAL A 43 10.43 -2.01 9.59
N THR A 44 10.21 -3.20 10.14
CA THR A 44 11.29 -4.09 10.62
C THR A 44 12.01 -4.83 9.50
N SER A 45 11.45 -4.84 8.29
CA SER A 45 12.00 -5.56 7.13
C SER A 45 12.81 -4.66 6.20
N ILE A 46 12.33 -3.44 5.95
CA ILE A 46 12.93 -2.50 4.97
C ILE A 46 13.30 -1.13 5.57
N GLY A 47 13.09 -0.95 6.88
CA GLY A 47 13.41 0.28 7.61
C GLY A 47 12.29 1.34 7.55
N TRP A 48 12.33 2.25 8.53
CA TRP A 48 11.32 3.30 8.72
C TRP A 48 11.08 4.16 7.47
N SER A 49 12.13 4.71 6.87
CA SER A 49 12.01 5.62 5.73
C SER A 49 11.32 4.97 4.52
N SER A 50 11.67 3.73 4.21
CA SER A 50 11.09 3.01 3.09
C SER A 50 9.63 2.61 3.37
N SER A 51 9.31 2.23 4.61
CA SER A 51 7.95 1.96 5.04
C SER A 51 7.05 3.20 5.02
N MET A 52 7.53 4.35 5.49
CA MET A 52 6.75 5.59 5.48
C MET A 52 6.51 6.11 4.07
N ALA A 53 7.47 5.94 3.15
CA ALA A 53 7.25 6.22 1.73
C ALA A 53 6.13 5.33 1.16
N ALA A 54 6.18 4.02 1.42
CA ALA A 54 5.12 3.10 1.02
C ALA A 54 3.75 3.46 1.58
N LEU A 55 3.69 3.86 2.86
CA LEU A 55 2.46 4.33 3.49
C LEU A 55 1.90 5.58 2.80
N SER A 56 2.78 6.54 2.45
CA SER A 56 2.39 7.74 1.70
C SER A 56 1.76 7.39 0.36
N TRP A 57 2.37 6.49 -0.42
CA TRP A 57 1.83 6.08 -1.72
C TRP A 57 0.48 5.37 -1.60
N ILE A 58 0.31 4.52 -0.58
CA ILE A 58 -0.99 3.91 -0.27
C ILE A 58 -2.02 5.01 0.02
N GLN A 59 -1.67 5.97 0.87
CA GLN A 59 -2.57 7.05 1.25
C GLN A 59 -2.96 7.93 0.06
N ASP A 60 -2.06 8.18 -0.89
CA ASP A 60 -2.35 8.92 -2.12
C ASP A 60 -3.45 8.24 -2.95
N VAL A 61 -3.46 6.90 -2.99
CA VAL A 61 -4.51 6.13 -3.66
C VAL A 61 -5.82 6.21 -2.88
N LEU A 62 -5.77 6.03 -1.56
CA LEU A 62 -6.95 6.09 -0.70
C LEU A 62 -7.65 7.46 -0.79
N ASN A 63 -6.86 8.55 -0.75
CA ASN A 63 -7.37 9.91 -0.86
C ASN A 63 -8.03 10.18 -2.22
N LYS A 64 -7.49 9.62 -3.31
CA LYS A 64 -8.08 9.74 -4.65
C LYS A 64 -9.41 8.98 -4.78
N GLN A 65 -9.52 7.82 -4.11
CA GLN A 65 -10.76 7.03 -4.12
C GLN A 65 -11.88 7.77 -3.39
N SER A 66 -11.61 8.34 -2.20
CA SER A 66 -12.60 9.11 -1.43
C SER A 66 -13.12 10.37 -2.12
N GLN A 67 -12.44 10.87 -3.16
CA GLN A 67 -12.89 12.02 -3.96
C GLN A 67 -13.74 11.59 -5.18
N SER A 68 -13.72 10.30 -5.51
CA SER A 68 -14.44 9.73 -6.66
C SER A 68 -15.77 9.09 -6.27
N ASP A 69 -16.01 8.93 -4.97
CA ASP A 69 -17.27 8.50 -4.36
C ASP A 69 -18.14 9.72 -4.00
#